data_AF-A0A2V9UH75-F1
#
_entry.id   AF-A0A2V9UH75-F1
#
_cell.length_a   1.000
_cell.length_b   1.000
_cell.length_c   1.000
_cell.angle_alpha   90.00
_cell.angle_beta   90.00
_cell.angle_gamma   90.00
#
_symmetry.space_group_name_H-M   'P 1'
#
loop_
_entity.id
_entity.type
_entity.pdbx_description
1 polymer ?
#
loop_
_entity_poly.entity_id
_entity_poly.type
_entity_poly.pdbx_seq_one_letter_code
_entity_poly.pdbx_strand_id
1 'polypeptide(L)' 'TIAKLEGNRCTVAVIPHTVEMTNLGSLNPGDPVNIEADLIAKYVEKMLGRESKGSSLKIEDLVRQGF' A
#
# COMPACT_ATOMS: atom_id res chain seq x y z
N THR A 1 -11.68 -5.81 -6.03
CA THR A 1 -10.79 -6.22 -4.91
C THR A 1 -9.59 -6.97 -5.43
N ILE A 2 -8.42 -6.83 -4.81
CA ILE A 2 -7.24 -7.63 -5.17
C ILE A 2 -7.46 -9.08 -4.74
N ALA A 3 -7.44 -10.00 -5.70
CA ALA A 3 -7.63 -11.43 -5.49
C ALA A 3 -6.28 -12.17 -5.38
N LYS A 4 -5.23 -11.67 -6.04
CA LYS A 4 -3.89 -12.28 -6.04
C LYS A 4 -2.80 -11.24 -6.29
N LEU A 5 -1.62 -11.45 -5.71
CA LEU A 5 -0.40 -10.67 -5.94
C LEU A 5 0.77 -11.61 -6.25
N GLU A 6 1.51 -11.31 -7.32
CA GLU A 6 2.69 -12.06 -7.77
C GLU A 6 3.74 -11.10 -8.32
N GLY A 7 4.75 -10.77 -7.52
CA GLY A 7 5.77 -9.78 -7.89
C GLY A 7 5.13 -8.42 -8.19
N ASN A 8 5.27 -7.96 -9.43
CA ASN A 8 4.68 -6.71 -9.93
C ASN A 8 3.31 -6.90 -10.63
N ARG A 9 2.69 -8.07 -10.50
CA ARG A 9 1.38 -8.37 -11.10
C ARG A 9 0.33 -8.51 -10.02
N CYS A 10 -0.83 -7.93 -10.25
CA CYS A 10 -2.01 -8.13 -9.43
C CYS A 10 -3.15 -8.72 -10.26
N THR A 11 -4.01 -9.51 -9.62
CA THR A 11 -5.28 -9.96 -10.19
C THR A 11 -6.41 -9.33 -9.39
N VAL A 12 -7.41 -8.80 -10.08
CA VAL A 12 -8.58 -8.18 -9.45
C VAL A 12 -9.83 -9.00 -9.73
N ALA A 13 -10.68 -9.14 -8.71
CA ALA A 13 -12.03 -9.66 -8.87
C ALA A 13 -12.97 -8.53 -9.32
N VAL A 14 -13.68 -8.75 -10.43
CA VAL A 14 -14.63 -7.82 -11.05
C VAL A 14 -15.95 -8.56 -11.27
N ILE A 15 -17.07 -7.93 -10.94
CA ILE A 15 -18.42 -8.46 -11.15
C ILE A 15 -19.03 -7.90 -12.44
N PRO A 16 -20.06 -8.54 -13.03
CA PRO A 16 -20.65 -8.11 -14.30
C PRO A 16 -21.07 -6.63 -14.31
N HIS A 17 -21.74 -6.18 -13.25
CA HIS A 17 -22.18 -4.79 -13.12
C HIS A 17 -21.03 -3.78 -13.24
N THR A 18 -19.84 -4.09 -12.70
CA THR A 18 -18.66 -3.21 -12.82
C THR A 18 -18.12 -3.20 -14.24
N VAL A 19 -18.14 -4.34 -14.95
CA VAL A 19 -17.74 -4.39 -16.37
C VAL A 19 -18.68 -3.56 -17.23
N GLU A 20 -19.99 -3.65 -16.97
CA GLU A 20 -21.04 -2.94 -17.72
C GLU A 20 -21.06 -1.43 -17.46
N MET A 21 -20.79 -1.00 -16.21
CA MET A 21 -20.88 0.40 -15.79
C MET A 21 -19.56 1.16 -15.85
N THR A 22 -18.48 0.53 -16.31
CA THR A 22 -17.15 1.17 -16.46
C THR A 22 -16.55 0.88 -17.83
N ASN A 23 -15.40 1.46 -18.12
CA ASN A 23 -14.67 1.19 -19.36
C ASN A 23 -13.85 -0.11 -19.32
N LEU A 24 -13.89 -0.89 -18.22
CA LEU A 24 -13.10 -2.10 -18.10
C LEU A 24 -13.41 -3.14 -19.18
N GLY A 25 -14.67 -3.20 -19.64
CA GLY A 25 -15.09 -4.16 -20.68
C GLY A 25 -14.53 -3.88 -22.08
N SER A 26 -14.01 -2.67 -22.33
CA SER A 26 -13.44 -2.29 -23.62
C SER A 26 -11.91 -2.36 -23.68
N LEU A 27 -11.26 -2.69 -22.57
CA LEU A 27 -9.79 -2.77 -22.50
C LEU A 27 -9.30 -4.08 -23.10
N ASN A 28 -8.16 -4.00 -23.78
CA ASN A 28 -7.43 -5.12 -24.34
C ASN A 28 -6.12 -5.34 -23.56
N PRO A 29 -5.54 -6.56 -23.64
CA PRO A 29 -4.22 -6.81 -23.08
C PRO A 29 -3.18 -5.84 -23.62
N GLY A 30 -2.50 -5.11 -22.72
CA GLY A 30 -1.50 -4.10 -23.06
C GLY A 30 -2.01 -2.67 -22.96
N ASP A 31 -3.34 -2.46 -22.86
CA ASP A 31 -3.88 -1.12 -22.65
C ASP A 31 -3.45 -0.56 -21.29
N PRO A 32 -2.99 0.70 -21.23
CA PRO A 32 -2.61 1.31 -19.97
C PRO A 32 -3.84 1.60 -19.13
N VAL A 33 -3.69 1.46 -17.81
CA VAL A 33 -4.71 1.82 -16.82
C VAL A 33 -4.09 2.68 -15.74
N ASN A 34 -4.91 3.55 -15.15
CA ASN A 34 -4.49 4.31 -13.97
C ASN A 34 -4.51 3.40 -12.74
N ILE A 35 -3.43 3.40 -11.98
CA ILE A 35 -3.32 2.67 -10.72
C ILE A 35 -3.27 3.68 -9.57
N GLU A 36 -4.25 3.58 -8.68
CA GLU A 36 -4.31 4.37 -7.45
C GLU A 36 -4.18 3.43 -6.25
N ALA A 37 -3.26 3.74 -5.34
CA ALA A 37 -3.06 3.00 -4.11
C ALA A 37 -3.88 3.61 -2.96
N ASP A 38 -4.28 2.77 -2.01
CA ASP A 38 -5.05 3.22 -0.85
C ASP A 38 -4.25 4.24 0.00
N LEU A 39 -4.88 5.38 0.26
CA LEU A 39 -4.31 6.45 1.06
C LEU A 39 -3.97 5.99 2.49
N ILE A 40 -4.81 5.15 3.09
CA ILE A 40 -4.60 4.59 4.43
C ILE A 40 -3.34 3.73 4.42
N ALA A 41 -3.16 2.88 3.41
CA ALA A 41 -1.97 2.03 3.29
C ALA A 41 -0.69 2.88 3.27
N LYS A 42 -0.69 3.99 2.53
CA LYS A 42 0.43 4.95 2.50
C LYS A 42 0.72 5.57 3.88
N TYR A 43 -0.31 5.92 4.64
CA TYR A 43 -0.13 6.45 5.99
C TYR A 43 0.38 5.39 6.97
N VAL A 44 -0.12 4.16 6.88
CA VAL A 44 0.34 3.03 7.69
C VAL A 44 1.81 2.72 7.40
N GLU A 45 2.22 2.67 6.13
CA GLU A 45 3.63 2.48 5.75
C GLU A 45 4.52 3.57 6.38
N LYS A 46 4.09 4.83 6.31
CA LYS A 46 4.80 5.96 6.91
C LYS A 46 4.90 5.85 8.44
N MET A 47 3.88 5.31 9.11
CA MET A 47 3.91 5.07 10.55
C MET A 47 4.87 3.94 10.92
N LEU A 48 4.79 2.80 10.22
CA LEU A 48 5.67 1.65 10.46
C LEU A 48 7.14 1.97 10.14
N GLY A 49 7.41 2.74 9.09
CA GLY A 49 8.76 3.22 8.75
C GLY A 49 9.36 4.18 9.79
N ARG A 50 8.52 4.79 10.67
CA ARG A 50 8.99 5.59 11.80
C ARG A 50 9.36 4.72 13.01
N GLU A 51 8.70 3.58 13.20
CA GLU A 51 9.01 2.64 14.29
C GLU A 51 10.31 1.86 14.07
N SER A 52 10.81 1.76 12.83
CA SER A 52 12.16 1.22 12.56
C SER A 52 13.29 2.14 13.06
N LYS A 53 12.97 3.36 13.51
CA LYS A 53 13.84 4.20 14.34
C LYS A 53 13.40 4.18 15.82
N GLY A 54 12.89 3.05 16.29
CA GLY A 54 12.93 2.69 17.70
C GLY A 54 14.39 2.55 18.11
N SER A 55 15.04 3.68 18.37
CA SER A 55 16.19 3.73 19.26
C SER A 55 15.78 2.93 20.49
N SER A 56 16.48 1.81 20.74
CA SER A 56 16.54 1.28 22.08
C SER A 56 17.03 2.43 22.94
N LEU A 57 16.10 3.13 23.61
CA LEU A 57 16.45 4.20 24.55
C LEU A 57 17.14 3.49 25.69
N LYS A 58 18.48 3.45 25.63
CA LYS A 58 19.25 2.90 26.73
C LYS A 58 19.14 3.89 27.88
N ILE A 59 19.05 3.38 29.10
CA ILE A 59 19.02 4.22 30.31
C ILE A 59 20.24 5.16 30.33
N GLU A 60 21.37 4.71 29.79
CA GLU A 60 22.59 5.51 29.59
C GLU A 60 22.37 6.79 28.76
N ASP A 61 21.49 6.75 27.77
CA ASP A 61 21.20 7.90 26.90
C ASP A 61 20.30 8.94 27.59
N LEU A 62 19.42 8.49 28.50
CA LEU A 62 18.56 9.36 29.31
C LEU A 62 19.39 10.12 30.36
N VAL A 63 20.28 9.41 31.05
CA VAL A 63 21.19 10.00 32.06
C VAL A 63 22.11 11.06 31.43
N ARG A 64 22.58 10.84 30.20
CA ARG A 64 23.41 11.83 29.48
C ARG A 64 22.65 13.11 29.09
N GLN A 65 21.33 13.03 28.94
CA GLN A 65 20.49 14.17 28.58
C GLN A 65 20.00 14.97 29.80
N GLY A 66 20.41 14.57 31.01
CA GLY A 66 20.07 15.28 32.25
C GLY A 66 18.67 14.98 32.79
N PHE A 67 18.08 13.85 32.39
CA PHE A 67 16.97 13.21 33.08
C PHE A 67 17.47 12.34 34.24
#